data_AF-A0A6N9A3N3-F1
#
_entry.id   AF-A0A6N9A3N3-F1
#
_cell.length_a   1.000
_cell.length_b   1.000
_cell.length_c   1.000
_cell.angle_alpha   90.00
_cell.angle_beta   90.00
_cell.angle_gamma   90.00
#
_symmetry.space_group_name_H-M   'P 1'
#
loop_
_entity.id
_entity.type
_entity.pdbx_description
1 polymer ?
#
loop_
_entity_poly.entity_id
_entity_poly.type
_entity_poly.pdbx_seq_one_letter_code
_entity_poly.pdbx_strand_id
1 'polypeptide(L)'
;MRYINSASSLVVTAALLAMAGGPLATPGTLRAQENPVPTVTVEGEVLDVVTGLPVAVAIIGVPGIDRSAISDEWGYFKLEDVPVGTYVLQVMRIGYETLGAEVPLNGEEILALYLTPGVVPLDGIEIRVIGEEDLAWRASTALGQSIIGPLEMEQLRERHISLGHILQVRHLPGSRYIPPSRPGAKGCLRLTQESLSLMTTQVNPCSAVIVDGVLLAPEAAGWIFDMDPDAIFAMRFLRGSDATLQYGHVGGNGVLVIETRVGR
;
A
#
# COMPACT_ATOMS: atom_id res chain seq x y z
N MET A 1 7.45 67.55 40.02
CA MET A 1 8.38 66.58 40.65
C MET A 1 9.57 66.43 39.70
N ARG A 2 10.70 67.13 39.93
CA ARG A 2 11.93 66.64 40.62
C ARG A 2 12.59 65.48 39.83
N TYR A 3 13.81 65.51 39.27
CA TYR A 3 15.09 66.24 39.46
C TYR A 3 15.77 66.37 38.06
N ILE A 4 16.35 67.49 37.60
CA ILE A 4 17.55 68.25 38.04
C ILE A 4 18.89 67.58 37.65
N ASN A 5 19.61 68.30 36.76
CA ASN A 5 21.07 68.47 36.62
C ASN A 5 21.92 67.28 36.12
N SER A 6 23.08 67.45 35.48
CA SER A 6 23.98 68.61 35.32
C SER A 6 24.84 68.42 34.05
N ALA A 7 25.03 69.47 33.25
CA ALA A 7 26.28 70.23 33.15
C ALA A 7 27.17 69.86 31.94
N SER A 8 27.02 70.71 30.91
CA SER A 8 28.04 71.07 29.95
C SER A 8 29.19 71.82 30.63
N SER A 9 30.45 71.54 30.27
CA SER A 9 31.49 72.56 29.98
C SER A 9 32.82 71.90 29.57
N LEU A 10 33.33 72.36 28.42
CA LEU A 10 34.72 72.69 28.03
C LEU A 10 35.88 72.00 28.81
N VAL A 11 36.95 71.54 28.15
CA VAL A 11 38.03 72.40 27.64
C VAL A 11 38.89 71.64 26.61
N VAL A 12 39.18 72.37 25.53
CA VAL A 12 40.26 72.30 24.54
C VAL A 12 41.61 71.78 25.08
N THR A 13 42.27 70.86 24.37
CA THR A 13 43.68 71.06 23.93
C THR A 13 44.13 69.97 22.96
N ALA A 14 44.70 70.44 21.85
CA ALA A 14 45.31 69.66 20.79
C ALA A 14 46.72 69.19 21.19
N ALA A 15 47.15 68.02 20.72
CA ALA A 15 48.53 67.79 20.29
C ALA A 15 48.63 66.45 19.54
N LEU A 16 49.27 66.52 18.36
CA LEU A 16 49.71 65.43 17.50
C LEU A 16 50.47 64.34 18.28
N LEU A 17 50.39 63.07 17.84
CA LEU A 17 51.53 62.33 17.27
C LEU A 17 51.18 60.87 16.89
N ALA A 18 51.83 60.43 15.83
CA ALA A 18 52.36 59.08 15.59
C ALA A 18 51.40 57.93 15.23
N MET A 19 51.29 57.72 13.92
CA MET A 19 51.40 56.43 13.21
C MET A 19 51.77 55.21 14.09
N ALA A 20 50.87 54.23 14.14
CA ALA A 20 51.23 52.82 14.29
C ALA A 20 50.22 51.99 13.47
N GLY A 21 50.62 51.59 12.27
CA GLY A 21 49.86 50.67 11.43
C GLY A 21 49.80 49.29 12.10
N GLY A 22 48.61 48.90 12.55
CA GLY A 22 48.30 47.52 12.89
C GLY A 22 47.88 46.75 11.64
N PRO A 23 48.41 45.55 11.37
CA PRO A 23 47.95 44.75 10.25
C PRO A 23 46.50 44.33 10.47
N LEU A 24 45.65 44.57 9.48
CA LEU A 24 44.32 43.96 9.39
C LEU A 24 44.51 42.45 9.31
N ALA A 25 44.24 41.74 10.39
CA ALA A 25 44.12 40.29 10.37
C ALA A 25 42.89 39.94 9.52
N THR A 26 43.11 39.59 8.26
CA THR A 26 42.11 38.94 7.42
C THR A 26 41.78 37.59 8.06
N PRO A 27 40.51 37.28 8.41
CA PRO A 27 40.16 35.93 8.79
C PRO A 27 40.45 35.03 7.58
N GLY A 28 41.47 34.17 7.74
CA GLY A 28 41.79 33.13 6.77
C GLY A 28 40.55 32.28 6.58
N THR A 29 40.10 32.18 5.33
CA THR A 29 39.13 31.17 4.93
C THR A 29 39.77 29.82 5.21
N LEU A 30 39.32 29.17 6.29
CA LEU A 30 39.55 27.75 6.50
C LEU A 30 38.95 27.02 5.30
N ARG A 31 39.77 26.77 4.29
CA ARG A 31 39.47 25.71 3.34
C ARG A 31 39.58 24.42 4.13
N ALA A 32 38.44 23.83 4.46
CA ALA A 32 38.38 22.44 4.86
C ALA A 32 39.13 21.65 3.78
N GLN A 33 40.32 21.18 4.12
CA GLN A 33 41.06 20.25 3.29
C GLN A 33 40.29 18.94 3.37
N GLU A 34 39.41 18.72 2.40
CA GLU A 34 38.69 17.47 2.19
C GLU A 34 39.76 16.41 1.94
N ASN A 35 40.09 15.61 2.95
CA ASN A 35 40.98 14.47 2.80
C ASN A 35 40.35 13.58 1.72
N PRO A 36 41.02 13.34 0.57
CA PRO A 36 40.50 12.43 -0.41
C PRO A 36 40.37 11.06 0.26
N VAL A 37 39.14 10.60 0.42
CA VAL A 37 38.89 9.26 0.96
C VAL A 37 39.50 8.30 -0.04
N PRO A 38 40.41 7.41 0.36
CA PRO A 38 41.04 6.48 -0.58
C PRO A 38 39.94 5.63 -1.23
N THR A 39 39.93 5.64 -2.56
CA THR A 39 39.00 4.85 -3.37
C THR A 39 39.69 3.60 -3.92
N VAL A 40 38.92 2.55 -4.15
CA VAL A 40 39.32 1.28 -4.73
C VAL A 40 38.43 0.94 -5.92
N THR A 41 38.98 0.12 -6.81
CA THR A 41 38.23 -0.48 -7.92
C THR A 41 37.89 -1.91 -7.54
N VAL A 42 36.61 -2.27 -7.68
CA VAL A 42 36.11 -3.61 -7.41
C VAL A 42 35.77 -4.26 -8.75
N GLU A 43 36.37 -5.42 -9.01
CA GLU A 43 36.15 -6.18 -10.24
C GLU A 43 35.53 -7.53 -9.88
N GLY A 44 34.85 -8.16 -10.83
CA GLY A 44 34.27 -9.46 -10.55
C GLY A 44 33.37 -10.00 -11.63
N GLU A 45 32.81 -11.17 -11.35
CA GLU A 45 31.86 -11.86 -12.22
C GLU A 45 30.57 -12.17 -11.47
N VAL A 46 29.46 -12.10 -12.20
CA VAL A 46 28.13 -12.46 -11.73
C VAL A 46 27.72 -13.78 -12.39
N LEU A 47 27.49 -14.81 -11.58
CA LEU A 47 27.20 -16.16 -12.03
C LEU A 47 25.84 -16.63 -11.49
N ASP A 48 25.14 -17.44 -12.26
CA ASP A 48 23.93 -18.13 -11.82
C ASP A 48 24.31 -19.32 -10.94
N VAL A 49 23.78 -19.40 -9.72
CA VAL A 49 24.13 -20.47 -8.76
C VAL A 49 23.66 -21.86 -9.18
N VAL A 50 22.64 -21.95 -10.04
CA VAL A 50 22.04 -23.21 -10.51
C VAL A 50 22.69 -23.68 -11.79
N THR A 51 22.84 -22.78 -12.77
CA THR A 51 23.35 -23.14 -14.10
C THR A 51 24.86 -22.94 -14.24
N GLY A 52 25.48 -22.15 -13.35
CA GLY A 52 26.89 -21.75 -13.45
C GLY A 52 27.18 -20.81 -14.62
N LEU A 53 26.15 -20.32 -15.31
CA LEU A 53 26.30 -19.44 -16.47
C LEU A 53 26.50 -17.98 -16.03
N PRO A 54 27.26 -17.19 -16.80
CA PRO A 54 27.40 -15.76 -16.54
C PRO A 54 26.06 -15.03 -16.69
N VAL A 55 25.78 -14.11 -15.77
CA VAL A 55 24.55 -13.33 -15.73
C VAL A 55 24.83 -11.92 -16.25
N ALA A 56 24.37 -11.66 -17.47
CA ALA A 56 24.47 -10.36 -18.10
C ALA A 56 23.42 -9.36 -17.59
N VAL A 57 23.76 -8.07 -17.63
CA VAL A 57 22.86 -6.94 -17.32
C VAL A 57 22.31 -7.04 -15.87
N ALA A 58 23.14 -7.52 -14.95
CA ALA A 58 22.90 -7.43 -13.51
C ALA A 58 23.39 -6.07 -13.01
N ILE A 59 22.63 -5.43 -12.12
CA ILE A 59 22.98 -4.14 -11.51
C ILE A 59 23.64 -4.45 -10.17
N ILE A 60 24.89 -4.02 -10.01
CA ILE A 60 25.65 -4.11 -8.75
C ILE A 60 25.66 -2.72 -8.15
N GLY A 61 24.99 -2.52 -7.03
CA GLY A 61 24.91 -1.25 -6.32
C GLY A 61 25.53 -1.35 -4.93
N VAL A 62 26.01 -0.21 -4.43
CA VAL A 62 26.46 -0.06 -3.04
C VAL A 62 25.56 0.96 -2.34
N PRO A 63 24.55 0.51 -1.57
CA PRO A 63 23.68 1.40 -0.83
C PRO A 63 24.50 2.31 0.11
N GLY A 64 24.28 3.62 0.02
CA GLY A 64 24.93 4.62 0.86
C GLY A 64 26.06 5.41 0.21
N ILE A 65 26.58 5.00 -0.96
CA ILE A 65 27.62 5.76 -1.69
C ILE A 65 27.23 6.15 -3.14
N ASP A 66 25.96 5.93 -3.54
CA ASP A 66 25.44 6.21 -4.89
C ASP A 66 26.39 5.75 -6.01
N ARG A 67 27.00 4.57 -5.83
CA ARG A 67 27.84 3.91 -6.83
C ARG A 67 27.17 2.63 -7.30
N SER A 68 27.20 2.43 -8.61
CA SER A 68 26.67 1.22 -9.24
C SER A 68 27.43 0.88 -10.52
N ALA A 69 27.45 -0.39 -10.85
CA ALA A 69 27.99 -0.96 -12.08
C ALA A 69 26.98 -1.93 -12.69
N ILE A 70 27.12 -2.21 -13.99
CA ILE A 70 26.28 -3.17 -14.70
C ILE A 70 27.20 -4.25 -15.27
N SER A 71 26.82 -5.52 -15.12
CA SER A 71 27.57 -6.64 -15.70
C SER A 71 27.39 -6.72 -17.22
N ASP A 72 28.47 -7.09 -17.92
CA ASP A 72 28.49 -7.26 -19.38
C ASP A 72 27.90 -8.62 -19.84
N GLU A 73 27.99 -8.92 -21.14
CA GLU A 73 27.50 -10.19 -21.72
C GLU A 73 28.19 -11.44 -21.16
N TRP A 74 29.39 -11.27 -20.60
CA TRP A 74 30.17 -12.33 -19.95
C TRP A 74 30.00 -12.33 -18.43
N GLY A 75 29.06 -11.53 -17.91
CA GLY A 75 28.79 -11.42 -16.48
C GLY A 75 29.85 -10.62 -15.72
N TYR A 76 30.83 -10.03 -16.40
CA TYR A 76 31.90 -9.26 -15.78
C TYR A 76 31.42 -7.87 -15.40
N PHE A 77 31.80 -7.38 -14.22
CA PHE A 77 31.52 -6.02 -13.77
C PHE A 77 32.77 -5.34 -13.24
N LYS A 78 32.79 -4.01 -13.35
CA LYS A 78 33.84 -3.14 -12.82
C LYS A 78 33.20 -1.94 -12.15
N LEU A 79 33.49 -1.75 -10.87
CA LEU A 79 32.99 -0.65 -10.04
C LEU A 79 34.18 0.20 -9.60
N GLU A 80 34.30 1.39 -10.17
CA GLU A 80 35.39 2.33 -9.90
C GLU A 80 34.98 3.34 -8.82
N ASP A 81 35.99 4.00 -8.23
CA ASP A 81 35.80 5.10 -7.27
C ASP A 81 34.97 4.76 -6.02
N VAL A 82 35.15 3.55 -5.47
CA VAL A 82 34.48 3.11 -4.24
C VAL A 82 35.36 3.44 -3.03
N PRO A 83 34.92 4.26 -2.06
CA PRO A 83 35.70 4.50 -0.84
C PRO A 83 36.01 3.19 -0.10
N VAL A 84 37.19 3.09 0.52
CA VAL A 84 37.52 1.91 1.34
C VAL A 84 36.60 1.81 2.56
N GLY A 85 36.14 0.60 2.87
CA GLY A 85 35.24 0.34 3.98
C GLY A 85 34.43 -0.95 3.81
N THR A 86 33.65 -1.30 4.83
CA THR A 86 32.71 -2.42 4.75
C THR A 86 31.37 -1.94 4.22
N TYR A 87 30.94 -2.51 3.10
CA TYR A 87 29.67 -2.15 2.48
C TYR A 87 28.84 -3.38 2.19
N VAL A 88 27.52 -3.21 2.17
CA VAL A 88 26.60 -4.21 1.64
C VAL A 88 26.57 -4.03 0.13
N LEU A 89 27.10 -5.00 -0.62
CA LEU A 89 26.89 -5.05 -2.07
C LEU A 89 25.51 -5.60 -2.34
N GLN A 90 24.72 -4.86 -3.11
CA GLN A 90 23.39 -5.25 -3.56
C GLN A 90 23.43 -5.58 -5.04
N VAL A 91 23.10 -6.81 -5.41
CA VAL A 91 23.06 -7.26 -6.81
C VAL A 91 21.61 -7.54 -7.18
N MET A 92 21.16 -6.93 -8.28
CA MET A 92 19.79 -7.03 -8.75
C MET A 92 19.75 -7.39 -10.23
N ARG A 93 18.94 -8.41 -10.57
CA ARG A 93 18.65 -8.79 -11.96
C ARG A 93 17.21 -9.29 -12.04
N ILE A 94 16.50 -8.90 -13.10
CA ILE A 94 15.15 -9.42 -13.36
C ILE A 94 15.23 -10.94 -13.52
N GLY A 95 14.42 -11.68 -12.76
CA GLY A 95 14.42 -13.15 -12.75
C GLY A 95 15.42 -13.78 -11.76
N TYR A 96 16.06 -12.99 -10.90
CA TYR A 96 16.95 -13.44 -9.84
C TYR A 96 16.59 -12.79 -8.50
N GLU A 97 16.85 -13.49 -7.39
CA GLU A 97 16.70 -12.90 -6.06
C GLU A 97 17.73 -11.77 -5.85
N THR A 98 17.33 -10.72 -5.11
CA THR A 98 18.25 -9.65 -4.72
C THR A 98 19.27 -10.20 -3.74
N LEU A 99 20.54 -10.23 -4.14
CA LEU A 99 21.64 -10.62 -3.26
C LEU A 99 22.13 -9.39 -2.49
N GLY A 100 22.12 -9.47 -1.16
CA GLY A 100 22.77 -8.51 -0.27
C GLY A 100 23.92 -9.17 0.48
N ALA A 101 25.17 -8.83 0.14
CA ALA A 101 26.36 -9.41 0.75
C ALA A 101 27.23 -8.31 1.39
N GLU A 102 27.54 -8.45 2.68
CA GLU A 102 28.52 -7.59 3.35
C GLU A 102 29.93 -7.95 2.89
N VAL A 103 30.61 -7.02 2.21
CA VAL A 103 31.96 -7.20 1.69
C VAL A 103 32.88 -6.10 2.23
N PRO A 104 34.00 -6.45 2.89
CA PRO A 104 35.02 -5.49 3.29
C PRO A 104 35.87 -5.08 2.08
N LEU A 105 35.67 -3.87 1.55
CA LEU A 105 36.41 -3.34 0.39
C LEU A 105 37.67 -2.62 0.86
N ASN A 106 38.78 -3.35 0.91
CA ASN A 106 40.07 -2.86 1.41
C ASN A 106 41.18 -2.83 0.34
N GLY A 107 40.87 -3.14 -0.91
CA GLY A 107 41.82 -3.21 -2.02
C GLY A 107 41.17 -3.57 -3.36
N GLU A 108 41.99 -3.89 -4.36
CA GLU A 108 41.56 -4.42 -5.66
C GLU A 108 41.24 -5.92 -5.49
N GLU A 109 39.97 -6.24 -5.26
CA GLU A 109 39.49 -7.60 -5.04
C GLU A 109 38.64 -8.05 -6.23
N ILE A 110 38.87 -9.29 -6.68
CA ILE A 110 38.05 -9.96 -7.68
C ILE A 110 36.97 -10.76 -6.95
N LEU A 111 35.71 -10.35 -7.10
CA LEU A 111 34.57 -10.96 -6.43
C LEU A 111 33.78 -11.87 -7.38
N ALA A 112 33.44 -13.06 -6.93
CA ALA A 112 32.46 -13.93 -7.60
C ALA A 112 31.12 -13.82 -6.88
N LEU A 113 30.12 -13.24 -7.55
CA LEU A 113 28.78 -13.01 -7.02
C LEU A 113 27.83 -14.05 -7.60
N TYR A 114 27.26 -14.88 -6.74
CA TYR A 114 26.34 -15.94 -7.14
C TYR A 114 24.89 -15.49 -6.95
N LEU A 115 24.15 -15.37 -8.04
CA LEU A 115 22.73 -15.06 -8.03
C LEU A 115 21.90 -16.34 -8.02
N THR A 116 20.94 -16.39 -7.11
CA THR A 116 19.93 -17.45 -7.10
C THR A 116 18.81 -17.09 -8.06
N PRO A 117 18.48 -17.94 -9.05
CA PRO A 117 17.28 -17.78 -9.86
C PRO A 117 16.08 -17.70 -8.92
N GLY A 118 15.47 -16.53 -8.91
CA GLY A 118 14.31 -16.22 -8.11
C GLY A 118 13.30 -15.66 -9.07
N VAL A 119 12.14 -16.28 -9.14
CA VAL A 119 11.00 -15.58 -9.71
C VAL A 119 10.78 -14.42 -8.75
N VAL A 120 11.35 -13.24 -9.03
CA VAL A 120 10.93 -12.01 -8.37
C VAL A 120 9.45 -12.00 -8.70
N PRO A 121 8.53 -12.21 -7.72
CA PRO A 121 7.25 -11.61 -7.91
C PRO A 121 7.63 -10.15 -8.02
N LEU A 122 7.58 -9.61 -9.23
CA LEU A 122 7.21 -8.23 -9.33
C LEU A 122 5.99 -8.19 -8.43
N ASP A 123 6.00 -7.38 -7.38
CA ASP A 123 4.76 -6.72 -7.04
C ASP A 123 4.37 -6.13 -8.39
N GLY A 124 3.53 -6.89 -9.09
CA GLY A 124 2.82 -6.34 -10.20
C GLY A 124 2.31 -5.06 -9.57
N ILE A 125 2.47 -3.97 -10.28
CA ILE A 125 1.32 -3.12 -10.27
C ILE A 125 0.24 -4.07 -10.77
N GLU A 126 -0.48 -4.71 -9.84
CA GLU A 126 -1.86 -5.08 -10.04
C GLU A 126 -2.48 -3.72 -10.35
N ILE A 127 -2.35 -3.31 -11.61
CA ILE A 127 -3.47 -2.73 -12.29
C ILE A 127 -4.42 -3.91 -12.43
N ARG A 128 -4.98 -4.33 -11.29
CA ARG A 128 -6.37 -4.70 -11.27
C ARG A 128 -6.98 -3.49 -11.93
N VAL A 129 -7.44 -3.67 -13.16
CA VAL A 129 -8.38 -2.74 -13.74
C VAL A 129 -9.51 -2.75 -12.73
N ILE A 130 -9.44 -1.80 -11.80
CA ILE A 130 -10.55 -1.37 -10.99
C ILE A 130 -11.45 -0.85 -12.08
N GLY A 131 -12.29 -1.74 -12.62
CA GLY A 131 -13.28 -1.35 -13.61
C GLY A 131 -13.99 -0.14 -13.04
N GLU A 132 -14.38 0.79 -13.88
CA GLU A 132 -15.09 2.00 -13.45
C GLU A 132 -16.29 1.67 -12.52
N GLU A 133 -16.80 0.43 -12.58
CA GLU A 133 -17.73 -0.22 -11.66
C GLU A 133 -17.26 -0.35 -10.19
N ASP A 134 -15.98 -0.64 -9.93
CA ASP A 134 -15.39 -0.75 -8.60
C ASP A 134 -15.24 0.64 -7.91
N LEU A 135 -15.06 1.71 -8.71
CA LEU A 135 -15.06 3.08 -8.20
C LEU A 135 -16.49 3.62 -8.03
N ALA A 136 -17.43 3.16 -8.88
CA ALA A 136 -18.83 3.53 -8.77
C ALA A 136 -19.48 3.04 -7.47
N TRP A 137 -19.19 1.82 -6.99
CA TRP A 137 -19.79 1.31 -5.75
C TRP A 137 -19.27 2.02 -4.48
N ARG A 138 -18.02 2.48 -4.49
CA ARG A 138 -17.37 3.17 -3.35
C ARG A 138 -17.77 4.63 -3.22
N ALA A 139 -18.18 5.26 -4.33
CA ALA A 139 -18.53 6.68 -4.40
C ALA A 139 -20.05 6.94 -4.50
N SER A 140 -20.89 5.91 -4.58
CA SER A 140 -22.32 6.12 -4.86
C SER A 140 -23.12 6.60 -3.62
N THR A 141 -23.28 7.91 -3.52
CA THR A 141 -24.51 8.53 -2.98
C THR A 141 -25.63 8.42 -4.02
N ALA A 142 -25.81 7.25 -4.66
CA ALA A 142 -26.77 7.06 -5.73
C ALA A 142 -28.07 6.50 -5.16
N LEU A 143 -29.06 7.38 -5.03
CA LEU A 143 -30.46 7.03 -4.80
C LEU A 143 -30.90 6.02 -5.90
N GLY A 144 -30.96 4.72 -5.57
CA GLY A 144 -31.43 3.68 -6.50
C GLY A 144 -30.62 2.39 -6.51
N GLN A 145 -29.44 2.33 -5.87
CA GLN A 145 -28.64 1.10 -5.81
C GLN A 145 -28.86 0.35 -4.49
N SER A 146 -28.98 -0.98 -4.56
CA SER A 146 -29.16 -1.86 -3.40
C SER A 146 -27.84 -2.15 -2.70
N ILE A 147 -27.14 -1.08 -2.29
CA ILE A 147 -25.79 -1.11 -1.74
C ILE A 147 -25.80 -0.46 -0.35
N ILE A 148 -24.97 -0.99 0.56
CA ILE A 148 -24.53 -0.31 1.79
C ILE A 148 -23.00 -0.25 1.72
N GLY A 149 -22.51 0.97 1.50
CA GLY A 149 -21.08 1.26 1.37
C GLY A 149 -20.35 1.28 2.72
N PRO A 150 -19.00 1.39 2.73
CA PRO A 150 -18.21 1.28 3.96
C PRO A 150 -18.48 2.43 4.93
N LEU A 151 -18.68 3.63 4.39
CA LEU A 151 -19.01 4.81 5.18
C LEU A 151 -20.39 4.70 5.83
N GLU A 152 -21.39 4.20 5.09
CA GLU A 152 -22.73 3.94 5.63
C GLU A 152 -22.68 2.79 6.66
N MET A 153 -21.89 1.75 6.39
CA MET A 153 -21.69 0.61 7.29
C MET A 153 -21.02 1.02 8.61
N GLU A 154 -20.11 2.00 8.61
CA GLU A 154 -19.54 2.60 9.82
C GLU A 154 -20.60 3.23 10.70
N GLN A 155 -21.52 3.99 10.13
CA GLN A 155 -22.59 4.62 10.90
C GLN A 155 -23.64 3.62 11.40
N LEU A 156 -23.87 2.54 10.63
CA LEU A 156 -24.88 1.54 10.97
C LEU A 156 -24.39 0.62 12.09
N ARG A 157 -23.12 0.23 12.12
CA ARG A 157 -22.60 -0.67 13.15
C ARG A 157 -22.59 -0.05 14.55
N GLU A 158 -22.36 1.27 14.65
CA GLU A 158 -22.42 1.99 15.93
C GLU A 158 -23.80 1.92 16.60
N ARG A 159 -24.85 1.62 15.83
CA ARG A 159 -26.25 1.68 16.29
C ARG A 159 -26.99 0.35 16.24
N HIS A 160 -26.40 -0.71 15.68
CA HIS A 160 -27.09 -1.98 15.45
C HIS A 160 -26.21 -3.17 15.82
N ILE A 161 -26.82 -4.16 16.46
CA ILE A 161 -26.16 -5.35 17.01
C ILE A 161 -25.92 -6.49 16.00
N SER A 162 -26.58 -6.45 14.84
CA SER A 162 -26.47 -7.52 13.83
C SER A 162 -26.82 -7.03 12.43
N LEU A 163 -26.32 -7.74 11.42
CA LEU A 163 -26.67 -7.51 10.02
C LEU A 163 -28.20 -7.57 9.81
N GLY A 164 -28.88 -8.52 10.45
CA GLY A 164 -30.32 -8.66 10.38
C GLY A 164 -31.06 -7.42 10.90
N HIS A 165 -30.59 -6.81 11.99
CA HIS A 165 -31.16 -5.56 12.50
C HIS A 165 -30.90 -4.39 11.54
N ILE A 166 -29.71 -4.33 10.94
CA ILE A 166 -29.40 -3.33 9.90
C ILE A 166 -30.37 -3.47 8.73
N LEU A 167 -30.61 -4.68 8.22
CA LEU A 167 -31.50 -4.91 7.07
C LEU A 167 -32.99 -4.67 7.38
N GLN A 168 -33.39 -4.67 8.65
CA GLN A 168 -34.74 -4.26 9.06
C GLN A 168 -34.92 -2.74 8.99
N VAL A 169 -33.92 -1.99 9.44
CA VAL A 169 -33.97 -0.52 9.50
C VAL A 169 -33.61 0.10 8.16
N ARG A 170 -32.56 -0.43 7.53
CA ARG A 170 -32.05 -0.02 6.22
C ARG A 170 -32.45 -1.02 5.15
N HIS A 171 -33.58 -0.76 4.53
CA HIS A 171 -34.11 -1.57 3.44
C HIS A 171 -33.24 -1.45 2.17
N LEU A 172 -32.78 -2.58 1.62
CA LEU A 172 -32.12 -2.62 0.32
C LEU A 172 -33.19 -2.70 -0.80
N PRO A 173 -33.28 -1.70 -1.70
CA PRO A 173 -34.25 -1.70 -2.79
C PRO A 173 -34.31 -3.03 -3.56
N GLY A 174 -35.51 -3.47 -3.96
CA GLY A 174 -35.65 -4.74 -4.69
C GLY A 174 -35.51 -6.00 -3.82
N SER A 175 -35.23 -5.86 -2.52
CA SER A 175 -35.11 -6.97 -1.58
C SER A 175 -35.95 -6.73 -0.33
N ARG A 176 -36.38 -7.78 0.37
CA ARG A 176 -37.08 -7.70 1.65
C ARG A 176 -36.44 -8.68 2.61
N TYR A 177 -35.95 -8.17 3.72
CA TYR A 177 -35.49 -9.01 4.80
C TYR A 177 -36.67 -9.54 5.61
N ILE A 178 -36.66 -10.84 5.83
CA ILE A 178 -37.64 -11.57 6.63
C ILE A 178 -36.90 -12.07 7.86
N PRO A 179 -37.18 -11.51 9.04
CA PRO A 179 -36.56 -11.97 10.26
C PRO A 179 -36.95 -13.43 10.58
N PRO A 180 -36.14 -14.12 11.41
CA PRO A 180 -36.48 -15.44 11.88
C PRO A 180 -37.84 -15.43 12.60
N SER A 181 -38.72 -16.38 12.27
CA SER A 181 -40.09 -16.45 12.83
C SER A 181 -40.15 -16.96 14.27
N ARG A 182 -39.05 -17.53 14.78
CA ARG A 182 -38.90 -18.05 16.14
C ARG A 182 -37.43 -18.00 16.56
N PRO A 183 -37.11 -17.96 17.87
CA PRO A 183 -35.74 -18.07 18.34
C PRO A 183 -35.03 -19.30 17.75
N GLY A 184 -33.80 -19.10 17.28
CA GLY A 184 -32.99 -20.13 16.62
C GLY A 184 -33.36 -20.43 15.16
N ALA A 185 -34.47 -19.91 14.63
CA ALA A 185 -34.68 -19.89 13.18
C ALA A 185 -33.72 -18.89 12.52
N LYS A 186 -33.56 -19.00 11.20
CA LYS A 186 -32.68 -18.14 10.42
C LYS A 186 -33.46 -17.07 9.67
N GLY A 187 -32.84 -15.89 9.54
CA GLY A 187 -33.35 -14.82 8.69
C GLY A 187 -33.23 -15.18 7.21
N CYS A 188 -33.95 -14.46 6.37
CA CYS A 188 -34.00 -14.69 4.93
C CYS A 188 -34.15 -13.37 4.19
N LEU A 189 -33.26 -13.08 3.24
CA LEU A 189 -33.44 -11.97 2.31
C LEU A 189 -34.13 -12.50 1.05
N ARG A 190 -35.22 -11.87 0.61
CA ARG A 190 -35.96 -12.26 -0.60
C ARG A 190 -36.00 -11.11 -1.60
N LEU A 191 -36.11 -11.40 -2.88
CA LEU A 191 -36.51 -10.39 -3.86
C LEU A 191 -37.91 -9.87 -3.55
N THR A 192 -38.11 -8.56 -3.57
CA THR A 192 -39.44 -7.97 -3.69
C THR A 192 -39.84 -8.09 -5.15
N GLN A 193 -40.76 -8.99 -5.48
CA GLN A 193 -41.12 -9.27 -6.86
C GLN A 193 -41.57 -8.02 -7.64
N GLU A 194 -41.07 -7.87 -8.86
CA GLU A 194 -41.89 -7.53 -10.03
C GLU A 194 -42.15 -8.75 -10.93
N SER A 195 -41.66 -9.95 -10.57
CA SER A 195 -41.89 -11.14 -11.38
C SER A 195 -43.32 -11.66 -11.22
N LEU A 196 -44.09 -11.53 -12.30
CA LEU A 196 -45.23 -12.39 -12.62
C LEU A 196 -44.90 -13.84 -12.25
N SER A 197 -45.44 -14.32 -11.13
CA SER A 197 -45.39 -15.73 -10.76
C SER A 197 -46.30 -16.50 -11.72
N LEU A 198 -45.78 -16.82 -12.91
CA LEU A 198 -46.38 -17.83 -13.77
C LEU A 198 -46.01 -19.19 -13.20
N MET A 199 -46.91 -19.72 -12.37
CA MET A 199 -47.12 -21.15 -12.20
C MET A 199 -45.87 -21.97 -11.81
N THR A 200 -45.21 -21.60 -10.71
CA THR A 200 -44.45 -22.61 -9.95
C THR A 200 -44.94 -22.59 -8.51
N THR A 201 -45.13 -23.77 -7.93
CA THR A 201 -45.48 -23.98 -6.52
C THR A 201 -44.33 -23.61 -5.57
N GLN A 202 -43.28 -22.95 -6.07
CA GLN A 202 -42.09 -22.62 -5.32
C GLN A 202 -42.25 -21.22 -4.72
N VAL A 203 -42.51 -21.21 -3.41
CA VAL A 203 -42.37 -20.06 -2.51
C VAL A 203 -41.10 -19.30 -2.87
N ASN A 204 -41.18 -17.98 -3.14
CA ASN A 204 -40.03 -17.10 -3.38
C ASN A 204 -38.88 -17.46 -2.43
N PRO A 205 -37.85 -18.21 -2.89
CA PRO A 205 -36.85 -18.75 -2.00
C PRO A 205 -35.91 -17.63 -1.54
N CYS A 206 -35.14 -17.89 -0.48
CA CYS A 206 -34.14 -16.93 -0.04
C CYS A 206 -33.12 -16.68 -1.14
N SER A 207 -32.63 -15.45 -1.19
CA SER A 207 -31.57 -15.02 -2.09
C SER A 207 -30.29 -15.78 -1.75
N ALA A 208 -29.45 -16.04 -2.76
CA ALA A 208 -28.12 -16.60 -2.51
C ALA A 208 -27.27 -15.59 -1.72
N VAL A 209 -26.35 -16.07 -0.89
CA VAL A 209 -25.43 -15.24 -0.11
C VAL A 209 -24.01 -15.59 -0.49
N ILE A 210 -23.23 -14.57 -0.82
CA ILE A 210 -21.83 -14.68 -1.19
C ILE A 210 -21.03 -13.82 -0.22
N VAL A 211 -19.98 -14.39 0.37
CA VAL A 211 -19.08 -13.71 1.30
C VAL A 211 -17.67 -13.80 0.74
N ASP A 212 -17.05 -12.66 0.46
CA ASP A 212 -15.68 -12.58 -0.09
C ASP A 212 -15.48 -13.45 -1.35
N GLY A 213 -16.52 -13.51 -2.20
CA GLY A 213 -16.54 -14.31 -3.43
C GLY A 213 -16.94 -15.79 -3.25
N VAL A 214 -17.11 -16.27 -2.02
CA VAL A 214 -17.52 -17.64 -1.72
C VAL A 214 -19.03 -17.73 -1.57
N LEU A 215 -19.67 -18.60 -2.38
CA LEU A 215 -21.10 -18.90 -2.26
C LEU A 215 -21.36 -19.75 -1.01
N LEU A 216 -22.23 -19.25 -0.13
CA LEU A 216 -22.65 -19.99 1.05
C LEU A 216 -23.74 -21.01 0.71
N ALA A 217 -23.64 -22.17 1.34
CA ALA A 217 -24.70 -23.17 1.29
C ALA A 217 -26.00 -22.59 1.90
N PRO A 218 -27.20 -22.95 1.40
CA PRO A 218 -28.47 -22.39 1.87
C PRO A 218 -28.69 -22.48 3.40
N GLU A 219 -28.17 -23.53 4.02
CA GLU A 219 -28.28 -23.78 5.46
C GLU A 219 -27.38 -22.83 6.27
N ALA A 220 -26.23 -22.44 5.70
CA ALA A 220 -25.27 -21.51 6.28
C ALA A 220 -25.64 -20.04 6.00
N ALA A 221 -26.23 -19.77 4.83
CA ALA A 221 -26.59 -18.44 4.37
C ALA A 221 -27.49 -17.69 5.38
N GLY A 222 -28.36 -18.40 6.09
CA GLY A 222 -29.23 -17.80 7.08
C GLY A 222 -28.53 -17.29 8.35
N TRP A 223 -27.33 -17.80 8.67
CA TRP A 223 -26.54 -17.38 9.84
C TRP A 223 -25.86 -16.02 9.63
N ILE A 224 -25.71 -15.61 8.38
CA ILE A 224 -25.08 -14.34 8.03
C ILE A 224 -25.81 -13.14 8.68
N PHE A 225 -27.12 -13.27 8.89
CA PHE A 225 -27.95 -12.21 9.45
C PHE A 225 -27.78 -12.05 10.97
N ASP A 226 -27.17 -13.03 11.63
CA ASP A 226 -26.83 -12.98 13.06
C ASP A 226 -25.41 -12.44 13.30
N MET A 227 -24.63 -12.18 12.24
CA MET A 227 -23.26 -11.68 12.35
C MET A 227 -23.18 -10.25 12.89
N ASP A 228 -22.09 -10.01 13.63
CA ASP A 228 -21.69 -8.69 14.08
C ASP A 228 -21.37 -7.78 12.87
N PRO A 229 -21.97 -6.59 12.76
CA PRO A 229 -21.68 -5.65 11.68
C PRO A 229 -20.23 -5.17 11.65
N ASP A 230 -19.48 -5.25 12.77
CA ASP A 230 -18.06 -4.91 12.81
C ASP A 230 -17.22 -5.78 11.86
N ALA A 231 -17.62 -7.03 11.63
CA ALA A 231 -16.94 -7.93 10.70
C ALA A 231 -17.18 -7.57 9.22
N ILE A 232 -18.15 -6.70 8.93
CA ILE A 232 -18.64 -6.41 7.59
C ILE A 232 -18.03 -5.10 7.08
N PHE A 233 -17.36 -5.17 5.95
CA PHE A 233 -16.81 -4.00 5.28
C PHE A 233 -17.89 -3.30 4.44
N ALA A 234 -18.61 -4.07 3.63
CA ALA A 234 -19.69 -3.59 2.79
C ALA A 234 -20.60 -4.72 2.31
N MET A 235 -21.75 -4.34 1.75
CA MET A 235 -22.66 -5.29 1.14
C MET A 235 -23.45 -4.69 -0.01
N ARG A 236 -23.88 -5.55 -0.93
CA ARG A 236 -24.77 -5.20 -2.02
C ARG A 236 -25.72 -6.33 -2.35
N PHE A 237 -26.87 -5.98 -2.90
CA PHE A 237 -27.86 -6.91 -3.37
C PHE A 237 -28.05 -6.78 -4.88
N LEU A 238 -27.88 -7.89 -5.60
CA LEU A 238 -28.04 -7.99 -7.04
C LEU A 238 -29.36 -8.68 -7.36
N ARG A 239 -30.02 -8.23 -8.42
CA ARG A 239 -31.35 -8.69 -8.83
C ARG A 239 -31.38 -9.08 -10.30
N GLY A 240 -32.31 -9.96 -10.66
CA GLY A 240 -32.65 -10.28 -12.04
C GLY A 240 -31.45 -10.64 -12.90
N SER A 241 -31.33 -9.99 -14.06
CA SER A 241 -30.26 -10.22 -15.04
C SER A 241 -28.87 -10.04 -14.45
N ASP A 242 -28.65 -9.02 -13.61
CA ASP A 242 -27.33 -8.69 -13.08
C ASP A 242 -26.79 -9.81 -12.19
N ALA A 243 -27.67 -10.37 -11.35
CA ALA A 243 -27.36 -11.51 -10.51
C ALA A 243 -27.04 -12.77 -11.33
N THR A 244 -27.85 -13.05 -12.36
CA THR A 244 -27.65 -14.25 -13.20
C THR A 244 -26.48 -14.15 -14.16
N LEU A 245 -26.10 -12.95 -14.60
CA LEU A 245 -24.92 -12.73 -15.44
C LEU A 245 -23.65 -12.98 -14.64
N GLN A 246 -23.61 -12.52 -13.38
CA GLN A 246 -22.42 -12.63 -12.55
C GLN A 246 -22.31 -14.00 -11.85
N TYR A 247 -23.42 -14.58 -11.42
CA TYR A 247 -23.43 -15.80 -10.61
C TYR A 247 -24.23 -16.96 -11.22
N GLY A 248 -24.67 -16.85 -12.48
CA GLY A 248 -25.41 -17.91 -13.15
C GLY A 248 -26.75 -18.22 -12.49
N HIS A 249 -27.18 -19.48 -12.56
CA HIS A 249 -28.51 -19.89 -12.09
C HIS A 249 -28.77 -19.60 -10.60
N VAL A 250 -27.73 -19.57 -9.75
CA VAL A 250 -27.92 -19.27 -8.31
C VAL A 250 -28.42 -17.84 -8.08
N GLY A 251 -28.19 -16.94 -9.03
CA GLY A 251 -28.68 -15.56 -8.98
C GLY A 251 -30.15 -15.37 -9.36
N GLY A 252 -30.87 -16.43 -9.75
CA GLY A 252 -32.27 -16.33 -10.18
C GLY A 252 -33.22 -15.74 -9.13
N ASN A 253 -32.88 -15.88 -7.84
CA ASN A 253 -33.65 -15.33 -6.72
C ASN A 253 -32.96 -14.13 -6.05
N GLY A 254 -32.00 -13.52 -6.73
CA GLY A 254 -31.17 -12.45 -6.22
C GLY A 254 -29.94 -12.97 -5.46
N VAL A 255 -28.92 -12.12 -5.34
CA VAL A 255 -27.66 -12.44 -4.66
C VAL A 255 -27.32 -11.31 -3.71
N LEU A 256 -27.16 -11.64 -2.43
CA LEU A 256 -26.54 -10.77 -1.46
C LEU A 256 -25.03 -11.03 -1.46
N VAL A 257 -24.25 -10.03 -1.84
CA VAL A 257 -22.79 -10.06 -1.80
C VAL A 257 -22.32 -9.27 -0.60
N ILE A 258 -21.47 -9.87 0.21
CA ILE A 258 -20.88 -9.29 1.41
C ILE A 258 -19.36 -9.34 1.27
N GLU A 259 -18.74 -8.23 1.61
CA GLU A 259 -17.30 -8.12 1.78
C GLU A 259 -17.01 -8.00 3.27
N THR A 260 -16.16 -8.87 3.80
CA THR A 260 -15.71 -8.80 5.19
C THR A 260 -14.50 -7.89 5.33
N ARG A 261 -14.21 -7.48 6.56
CA ARG A 261 -12.98 -6.72 6.87
C ARG A 261 -11.72 -7.56 6.83
N VAL A 262 -11.83 -8.88 7.01
CA VAL A 262 -10.69 -9.81 7.05
C VAL A 262 -10.27 -10.23 5.64
N GLY A 263 -11.22 -10.29 4.70
CA GLY A 263 -10.95 -10.54 3.28
C GLY A 263 -10.36 -9.34 2.52
N ARG A 264 -9.93 -8.29 3.22
CA ARG A 264 -9.32 -7.07 2.66
C ARG A 264 -8.04 -6.68 3.37
#